data_AF-A0A966HM07-F1
#
_entry.id   AF-A0A966HM07-F1
#
_cell.length_a   1.000
_cell.length_b   1.000
_cell.length_c   1.000
_cell.angle_alpha   90.00
_cell.angle_beta   90.00
_cell.angle_gamma   90.00
#
_symmetry.space_group_name_H-M   'P 1'
#
loop_
_entity.id
_entity.type
_entity.pdbx_description
1 polymer ?
#
loop_
_entity_poly.entity_id
_entity_poly.type
_entity_poly.pdbx_seq_one_letter_code
_entity_poly.pdbx_strand_id
1 'polypeptide(L)'
;MGWTPEKTEQLKKLWNEGHTASQIAAMLGDGISRNAVIGKSHRLGLAGRSHSRNIYIQKSENKFHHKNSVPLKRLRKPRGLRAIVIEKD
;
A
#
# COMPACT_ATOMS: atom_id res chain seq x y z
N MET A 1 8.92 10.54 -15.98
CA MET A 1 8.71 9.30 -15.19
C MET A 1 7.67 9.56 -14.11
N GLY A 2 6.40 9.48 -14.48
CA GLY A 2 5.29 9.87 -13.61
C GLY A 2 3.97 9.61 -14.30
N TRP A 3 2.87 9.87 -13.59
CA TRP A 3 1.52 9.70 -14.12
C TRP A 3 1.32 10.49 -15.41
N THR A 4 1.34 9.80 -16.55
CA THR A 4 0.99 10.38 -17.84
C THR A 4 -0.53 10.52 -17.96
N PRO A 5 -1.02 11.42 -18.83
CA PRO A 5 -2.44 11.54 -19.11
C PRO A 5 -3.05 10.22 -19.59
N GLU A 6 -2.39 9.51 -20.51
CA GLU A 6 -2.83 8.18 -20.99
C GLU A 6 -3.01 7.17 -19.85
N LYS A 7 -2.04 7.07 -18.94
CA LYS A 7 -2.12 6.17 -17.77
C LYS A 7 -3.24 6.57 -16.82
N THR A 8 -3.49 7.87 -16.68
CA THR A 8 -4.59 8.40 -15.86
C THR A 8 -5.94 8.03 -16.46
N GLU A 9 -6.05 8.03 -17.79
CA GLU A 9 -7.26 7.64 -18.51
C GLU A 9 -7.48 6.12 -18.46
N GLN A 10 -6.43 5.33 -18.69
CA GLN A 10 -6.48 3.87 -18.50
C GLN A 10 -6.87 3.50 -17.06
N LEU A 11 -6.32 4.19 -16.06
CA LEU A 11 -6.71 4.03 -14.67
C LEU A 11 -8.22 4.26 -14.50
N LYS A 12 -8.76 5.38 -15.02
CA LYS A 12 -10.19 5.68 -14.94
C LYS A 12 -11.03 4.60 -15.59
N LYS A 13 -10.64 4.11 -16.78
CA LYS A 13 -11.37 3.06 -17.49
C LYS A 13 -11.42 1.76 -16.70
N LEU A 14 -10.25 1.22 -16.34
CA LEU A 14 -10.14 -0.03 -15.57
C LEU A 14 -10.80 0.08 -14.19
N TRP A 15 -10.78 1.28 -13.60
CA TRP A 15 -11.44 1.57 -12.33
C TRP A 15 -12.97 1.71 -12.47
N ASN A 16 -13.52 2.01 -13.63
CA ASN A 16 -14.97 1.89 -13.84
C ASN A 16 -15.37 0.43 -14.12
N GLU A 17 -14.51 -0.33 -14.81
CA GLU A 17 -14.73 -1.75 -15.15
C GLU A 17 -14.67 -2.72 -13.96
N GLY A 18 -14.34 -2.26 -12.75
CA GLY A 18 -14.33 -3.13 -11.57
C GLY A 18 -12.96 -3.74 -11.22
N HIS A 19 -11.90 -3.46 -12.00
CA HIS A 19 -10.57 -4.01 -11.70
C HIS A 19 -10.04 -3.55 -10.34
N THR A 20 -9.25 -4.42 -9.70
CA THR A 20 -8.57 -4.12 -8.45
C THR A 20 -7.30 -3.33 -8.69
N ALA A 21 -6.86 -2.54 -7.70
CA ALA A 21 -5.65 -1.73 -7.82
C ALA A 21 -4.37 -2.54 -8.18
N SER A 22 -4.27 -3.80 -7.73
CA SER A 22 -3.12 -4.65 -8.07
C SER A 22 -3.14 -5.08 -9.55
N GLN A 23 -4.33 -5.39 -10.10
CA GLN A 23 -4.48 -5.74 -11.51
C GLN A 23 -4.18 -4.53 -12.40
N ILE A 24 -4.69 -3.36 -12.02
CA ILE A 24 -4.44 -2.11 -12.73
C ILE A 24 -2.94 -1.76 -12.72
N ALA A 25 -2.27 -1.95 -11.59
CA ALA A 25 -0.81 -1.77 -11.49
C ALA A 25 -0.04 -2.72 -12.43
N ALA A 26 -0.45 -3.99 -12.51
CA ALA A 26 0.15 -4.97 -13.42
C ALA A 26 -0.06 -4.60 -14.89
N MET A 27 -1.24 -4.09 -15.26
CA MET A 27 -1.55 -3.66 -16.64
C MET A 27 -0.80 -2.38 -17.04
N LEU A 28 -0.62 -1.44 -16.11
CA LEU A 28 0.09 -0.18 -16.38
C LEU A 28 1.61 -0.37 -16.50
N GLY A 29 2.19 -1.43 -15.91
CA GLY A 29 3.55 -1.94 -16.18
C GLY A 29 4.75 -1.05 -15.81
N ASP A 30 4.54 0.22 -15.50
CA ASP A 30 5.60 1.25 -15.51
C ASP A 30 6.26 1.51 -14.15
N GLY A 31 6.37 0.47 -13.31
CA GLY A 31 6.79 0.63 -11.90
C GLY A 31 5.72 1.32 -11.03
N ILE A 32 4.47 1.40 -11.53
CA ILE A 32 3.33 1.88 -10.76
C ILE A 32 2.91 0.80 -9.78
N SER A 33 3.14 1.04 -8.48
CA SER A 33 2.69 0.16 -7.40
C SER A 33 1.17 0.23 -7.20
N ARG A 34 0.58 -0.83 -6.64
CA ARG A 34 -0.81 -0.85 -6.14
C ARG A 34 -1.14 0.40 -5.31
N ASN A 35 -0.21 0.85 -4.45
CA ASN A 35 -0.42 2.00 -3.59
C ASN A 35 -0.46 3.31 -4.38
N ALA A 36 0.33 3.40 -5.46
CA ALA A 36 0.30 4.55 -6.36
C ALA A 36 -1.05 4.65 -7.08
N VAL A 37 -1.60 3.50 -7.51
CA VAL A 37 -2.95 3.40 -8.10
C VAL A 37 -4.01 3.86 -7.11
N ILE A 38 -4.03 3.30 -5.88
CA ILE A 38 -5.00 3.69 -4.84
C ILE A 38 -4.93 5.19 -4.56
N GLY A 39 -3.71 5.72 -4.37
CA GLY A 39 -3.53 7.13 -4.09
C GLY A 39 -3.97 8.03 -5.25
N LYS A 40 -3.74 7.61 -6.51
CA LYS A 40 -4.20 8.36 -7.68
C LYS A 40 -5.72 8.29 -7.83
N SER A 41 -6.34 7.13 -7.70
CA SER A 41 -7.81 6.99 -7.74
C SER A 41 -8.50 7.83 -6.68
N HIS A 42 -7.94 7.88 -5.46
CA HIS A 42 -8.45 8.71 -4.38
C HIS A 42 -8.38 10.20 -4.72
N ARG A 43 -7.23 10.66 -5.24
CA ARG A 43 -7.06 12.06 -5.69
C ARG A 43 -7.98 12.45 -6.85
N LEU A 44 -8.37 11.48 -7.67
CA LEU A 44 -9.31 11.67 -8.79
C LEU A 44 -10.78 11.59 -8.37
N GLY A 45 -11.09 11.39 -7.08
CA GLY A 45 -12.47 11.27 -6.61
C GLY A 45 -13.18 9.99 -7.06
N LEU A 46 -12.43 9.00 -7.57
CA LEU A 46 -12.99 7.72 -8.03
C LEU A 46 -13.27 6.75 -6.87
N ALA A 47 -13.10 7.20 -5.63
CA ALA A 47 -13.25 6.40 -4.40
C ALA A 47 -14.73 6.16 -4.03
N GLY A 48 -15.49 5.59 -4.96
CA GLY A 48 -16.90 5.21 -4.78
C GLY A 48 -17.12 3.70 -4.58
N ARG A 49 -16.07 2.88 -4.63
CA ARG A 49 -16.17 1.47 -4.25
C ARG A 49 -15.92 1.35 -2.76
N SER A 50 -16.95 1.63 -1.95
CA SER A 50 -17.02 1.15 -0.57
C SER A 50 -16.69 -0.33 -0.62
N HIS A 51 -15.46 -0.71 -0.28
CA HIS A 51 -15.12 -2.11 -0.08
C HIS A 51 -15.84 -2.49 1.22
N SER A 52 -17.15 -2.74 1.14
CA SER A 52 -17.87 -3.58 2.06
C SER A 52 -17.16 -4.92 1.98
N ARG A 53 -16.08 -5.03 2.76
CA ARG A 53 -15.30 -6.25 2.88
C ARG A 53 -16.26 -7.27 3.43
N ASN A 54 -16.78 -8.12 2.56
CA ASN A 54 -16.99 -9.49 2.96
C ASN A 54 -15.58 -10.02 3.29
N ILE A 55 -15.24 -10.04 4.57
CA ILE A 55 -13.93 -10.49 5.10
C ILE A 55 -13.81 -12.03 4.99
N TYR A 56 -14.88 -12.72 4.58
CA TYR A 56 -14.85 -14.12 4.22
C TYR A 56 -14.59 -14.27 2.71
N ILE A 57 -13.59 -15.07 2.37
CA ILE A 57 -13.28 -15.56 1.02
C ILE A 57 -12.58 -14.54 0.09
N GLN A 58 -11.25 -14.43 0.20
CA GLN A 58 -10.31 -14.57 -0.93
C GLN A 58 -8.87 -14.64 -0.37
N LYS A 59 -8.61 -15.70 0.41
CA LYS A 59 -7.25 -16.15 0.74
C LYS A 59 -6.78 -17.07 -0.39
N SER A 60 -6.53 -16.52 -1.57
CA SER A 60 -5.95 -17.28 -2.68
C SER A 60 -4.66 -16.57 -3.14
N GLU A 61 -3.56 -17.22 -2.77
CA GLU A 61 -2.21 -17.16 -3.38
C GLU A 61 -1.72 -15.82 -3.93
N ASN A 62 -1.21 -14.95 -3.05
CA ASN A 62 -0.20 -13.98 -3.48
C ASN A 62 1.16 -14.45 -2.96
N LYS A 63 1.84 -15.26 -3.77
CA LYS A 63 3.23 -15.75 -3.56
C LYS A 63 4.25 -14.63 -3.82
N PHE A 64 4.12 -13.49 -3.13
CA PHE A 64 5.21 -12.52 -3.07
C PHE A 64 6.11 -12.87 -1.88
N HIS A 65 7.26 -13.47 -2.20
CA HIS A 65 8.34 -13.77 -1.26
C HIS A 65 8.63 -12.58 -0.33
N HIS A 66 8.35 -12.74 0.96
CA HIS A 66 9.15 -12.16 2.03
C HIS A 66 9.61 -13.33 2.90
N LYS A 67 10.67 -14.00 2.44
CA LYS A 67 11.44 -14.89 3.29
C LYS A 67 12.07 -14.01 4.39
N ASN A 68 11.76 -14.33 5.63
CA ASN A 68 12.41 -13.84 6.84
C ASN A 68 12.35 -12.33 7.11
N SER A 69 11.24 -11.88 7.71
CA SER A 69 11.37 -10.83 8.73
C SER A 69 10.42 -11.15 9.88
N VAL A 70 11.02 -11.51 11.02
CA VAL A 70 10.33 -11.50 12.31
C VAL A 70 9.65 -10.14 12.50
N PRO A 71 8.41 -10.07 13.01
CA PRO A 71 7.80 -8.79 13.32
C PRO A 71 8.52 -8.21 14.55
N LEU A 72 9.56 -7.41 14.32
CA LEU A 72 10.08 -6.49 15.32
C LEU A 72 8.95 -5.50 15.61
N LYS A 73 8.18 -5.76 16.67
CA LYS A 73 7.30 -4.77 17.29
C LYS A 73 8.14 -3.52 17.52
N ARG A 74 7.94 -2.48 16.71
CA ARG A 74 8.60 -1.17 16.89
C ARG A 74 8.13 -0.58 18.21
N LEU A 75 8.80 -0.93 19.30
CA LEU A 75 8.69 -0.19 20.55
C LEU A 75 9.23 1.21 20.24
N ARG A 76 8.34 2.20 20.20
CA ARG A 76 8.75 3.60 20.01
C ARG A 76 9.64 3.97 21.19
N LYS A 77 10.96 4.05 20.95
CA LYS A 77 11.94 4.48 21.95
C LYS A 77 11.48 5.83 22.51
N PRO A 78 11.30 5.99 23.84
CA PRO A 78 10.98 7.30 24.39
C PRO A 78 12.17 8.22 24.12
N ARG A 79 11.91 9.34 23.45
CA ARG A 79 12.88 10.41 23.28
C ARG A 79 13.00 11.12 24.63
N GLY A 80 14.09 10.88 25.37
CA GLY A 80 14.42 11.75 26.52
C GLY A 80 15.01 11.10 27.77
N LEU A 81 15.18 9.78 27.87
CA LEU A 81 15.83 9.22 29.06
C LEU A 81 17.35 9.21 28.88
N ARG A 82 18.02 10.27 29.35
CA ARG A 82 19.45 10.24 29.66
C ARG A 82 19.62 9.29 30.85
N ALA A 83 20.26 8.15 30.62
CA ALA A 83 20.71 7.29 31.71
C ALA A 83 21.78 8.06 32.50
N ILE A 84 21.44 8.49 33.72
CA ILE A 84 22.41 9.02 34.67
C ILE A 84 23.07 7.79 35.27
N VAL A 85 24.33 7.54 34.91
CA VAL A 85 25.17 6.56 35.61
C VAL A 85 25.50 7.19 36.96
N ILE A 86 24.97 6.61 38.03
CA ILE A 86 25.43 6.91 39.39
C ILE A 86 26.52 5.89 39.66
N GLU A 87 27.78 6.32 39.58
CA GLU A 87 28.89 5.58 40.16
C GLU A 87 28.71 5.58 41.67
N LYS A 88 28.73 4.40 42.28
CA LYS A 88 28.67 4.22 43.72
C LYS A 88 30.08 3.81 44.16
N ASP A 89 30.62 4.59 45.10
CA ASP A 89 31.92 4.50 45.79
C ASP A 89 32.52 3.08 45.90
#